data_AF-A0A3C0R9V5-F1
#
_entry.id   AF-A0A3C0R9V5-F1
#
_cell.length_a   1.000
_cell.length_b   1.000
_cell.length_c   1.000
_cell.angle_alpha   90.00
_cell.angle_beta   90.00
_cell.angle_gamma   90.00
#
_symmetry.space_group_name_H-M   'P 1'
#
loop_
_entity.id
_entity.type
_entity.pdbx_description
1 polymer ?
#
loop_
_entity_poly.entity_id
_entity_poly.type
_entity_poly.pdbx_seq_one_letter_code
_entity_poly.pdbx_strand_id
1 'polypeptide(L)'
;MSTAKSVGKQVWVVKQNRFNQPVQQVKQWLQESKLGNILQFQMNAIWCRDAAYYAQDLWRGSADLDGGILYTQFSHFIDILLWLLGDMQALGGYRTNTQHQGVIAFEDQGLVQLQAQSGAIGSMQYSVNAVQRNAEGSLAIYGSKGMVKIGGQYLNTIDWAVIDGEELDYANTNTPNHQYGFYEGSMSHHDQVYDVVLAAWQGKPLSVLSNDDAVKTVALIEQIMQHIPLQ
;
A
#
# COMPACT_ATOMS: atom_id res chain seq x y z
N MET A 1 8.60 -18.15 5.71
CA MET A 1 10.05 -17.92 5.40
C MET A 1 10.97 -18.98 6.02
N SER A 2 10.78 -19.37 7.29
CA SER A 2 11.59 -20.40 7.97
C SER A 2 11.64 -21.74 7.23
N THR A 3 10.50 -22.27 6.80
CA THR A 3 10.43 -23.54 6.04
C THR A 3 11.18 -23.46 4.71
N ALA A 4 10.97 -22.39 3.93
CA ALA A 4 11.67 -22.20 2.67
C ALA A 4 13.20 -22.22 2.86
N LYS A 5 13.68 -21.54 3.91
CA LYS A 5 15.09 -21.56 4.31
C LYS A 5 15.56 -22.96 4.72
N SER A 6 14.78 -23.71 5.50
CA SER A 6 15.18 -25.05 5.95
C SER A 6 15.24 -26.09 4.83
N VAL A 7 14.42 -25.93 3.78
CA VAL A 7 14.40 -26.83 2.62
C VAL A 7 15.22 -26.31 1.42
N GLY A 8 15.97 -25.22 1.59
CA GLY A 8 16.79 -24.62 0.52
C GLY A 8 15.97 -24.15 -0.69
N LYS A 9 14.74 -23.68 -0.46
CA LYS A 9 13.86 -23.13 -1.49
C LYS A 9 13.75 -21.62 -1.37
N GLN A 10 13.53 -20.99 -2.52
CA GLN A 10 13.24 -19.56 -2.60
C GLN A 10 11.73 -19.34 -2.60
N VAL A 11 11.31 -18.26 -1.95
CA VAL A 11 9.95 -17.72 -2.00
C VAL A 11 10.08 -16.32 -2.54
N TRP A 12 9.11 -15.87 -3.33
CA TRP A 12 9.03 -14.48 -3.77
C TRP A 12 7.60 -14.00 -3.56
N VAL A 13 7.47 -12.78 -3.06
CA VAL A 13 6.17 -12.14 -2.82
C VAL A 13 5.95 -11.05 -3.85
N VAL A 14 4.77 -11.05 -4.46
CA VAL A 14 4.39 -10.10 -5.50
C VAL A 14 4.11 -8.73 -4.87
N LYS A 15 4.88 -7.71 -5.27
CA LYS A 15 4.76 -6.31 -4.82
C LYS A 15 4.80 -5.36 -6.03
N GLN A 16 3.92 -5.60 -7.00
CA GLN A 16 3.84 -4.91 -8.29
C GLN A 16 3.67 -3.39 -8.17
N ASN A 17 2.97 -2.90 -7.15
CA ASN A 17 2.76 -1.45 -6.97
C ASN A 17 4.06 -0.69 -6.69
N ARG A 18 5.14 -1.36 -6.23
CA ARG A 18 6.45 -0.71 -6.08
C ARG A 18 6.97 -0.17 -7.41
N PHE A 19 6.59 -0.77 -8.54
CA PHE A 19 7.06 -0.37 -9.86
C PHE A 19 6.27 0.80 -10.48
N ASN A 20 5.24 1.32 -9.81
CA ASN A 20 4.56 2.52 -10.27
C ASN A 20 5.59 3.67 -10.42
N GLN A 21 5.59 4.34 -11.57
CA GLN A 21 6.56 5.40 -11.88
C GLN A 21 6.60 6.50 -10.80
N PRO A 22 5.47 7.04 -10.29
CA PRO A 22 5.49 7.99 -9.18
C PRO A 22 6.14 7.45 -7.90
N VAL A 23 5.88 6.17 -7.59
CA VAL A 23 6.39 5.50 -6.39
C VAL A 23 7.91 5.28 -6.49
N GLN A 24 8.41 4.89 -7.67
CA GLN A 24 9.85 4.80 -7.96
C GLN A 24 10.52 6.17 -7.89
N GLN A 25 9.90 7.20 -8.45
CA GLN A 25 10.45 8.56 -8.43
C GLN A 25 10.59 9.09 -7.00
N VAL A 26 9.57 8.90 -6.16
CA VAL A 26 9.62 9.27 -4.75
C VAL A 26 10.65 8.44 -3.99
N LYS A 27 10.78 7.15 -4.27
CA LYS A 27 11.84 6.30 -3.68
C LYS A 27 13.23 6.86 -3.99
N GLN A 28 13.47 7.27 -5.22
CA GLN A 28 14.74 7.88 -5.63
C GLN A 28 14.99 9.19 -4.87
N TRP A 29 14.01 10.08 -4.77
CA TRP A 29 14.17 11.35 -4.02
C TRP A 29 14.46 11.15 -2.54
N LEU A 30 13.84 10.14 -1.92
CA LEU A 30 14.13 9.75 -0.55
C LEU A 30 15.57 9.26 -0.40
N GLN A 31 16.05 8.43 -1.34
CA GLN A 31 17.44 7.95 -1.35
C GLN A 31 18.45 9.08 -1.58
N GLU A 32 18.09 10.06 -2.41
CA GLU A 32 18.89 11.28 -2.68
C GLU A 32 18.77 12.33 -1.55
N SER A 33 18.00 12.05 -0.49
CA SER A 33 17.74 12.98 0.62
C SER A 33 17.14 14.33 0.22
N LYS A 34 16.43 14.38 -0.93
CA LYS A 34 15.83 15.62 -1.47
C LYS A 34 14.69 16.17 -0.63
N LEU A 35 13.97 15.30 0.07
CA LEU A 35 12.93 15.71 1.03
C LEU A 35 13.51 16.10 2.41
N GLY A 36 14.79 15.82 2.67
CA GLY A 36 15.39 15.97 4.00
C GLY A 36 14.82 14.97 5.02
N ASN A 37 14.69 15.40 6.28
CA ASN A 37 14.10 14.56 7.31
C ASN A 37 12.59 14.51 7.12
N ILE A 38 12.01 13.31 7.06
CA ILE A 38 10.56 13.16 6.94
C ILE A 38 9.92 13.50 8.28
N LEU A 39 8.97 14.43 8.26
CA LEU A 39 8.29 14.95 9.44
C LEU A 39 6.90 14.34 9.57
N GLN A 40 6.17 14.30 8.44
CA GLN A 40 4.79 13.86 8.41
C GLN A 40 4.44 13.12 7.12
N PHE A 41 3.48 12.20 7.20
CA PHE A 41 2.87 11.59 6.02
C PHE A 41 1.36 11.38 6.19
N GLN A 42 0.64 11.26 5.08
CA GLN A 42 -0.78 10.92 5.05
C GLN A 42 -1.07 9.97 3.88
N MET A 43 -1.67 8.82 4.18
CA MET A 43 -2.07 7.81 3.21
C MET A 43 -3.61 7.72 3.16
N ASN A 44 -4.19 7.77 1.96
CA ASN A 44 -5.61 7.51 1.73
C ASN A 44 -5.77 6.35 0.74
N ALA A 45 -6.63 5.38 1.08
CA ALA A 45 -6.97 4.26 0.21
C ALA A 45 -8.49 4.03 0.23
N ILE A 46 -9.19 4.68 -0.70
CA ILE A 46 -10.66 4.76 -0.72
C ILE A 46 -11.16 4.13 -2.02
N TRP A 47 -11.57 2.87 -1.92
CA TRP A 47 -12.01 2.05 -3.05
C TRP A 47 -13.47 1.66 -2.92
N CYS A 48 -14.05 1.10 -3.98
CA CYS A 48 -15.42 0.60 -4.01
C CYS A 48 -15.41 -0.92 -4.03
N ARG A 49 -15.92 -1.58 -2.99
CA ARG A 49 -16.27 -3.01 -3.00
C ARG A 49 -17.68 -3.12 -2.45
N ASP A 50 -18.64 -3.41 -3.31
CA ASP A 50 -20.04 -3.53 -2.91
C ASP A 50 -20.38 -4.96 -2.46
N ALA A 51 -21.62 -5.19 -2.02
CA ALA A 51 -22.07 -6.53 -1.65
C ALA A 51 -21.92 -7.54 -2.80
N ALA A 52 -22.03 -7.10 -4.05
CA ALA A 52 -21.86 -7.99 -5.20
C ALA A 52 -20.41 -8.48 -5.33
N TYR A 53 -19.41 -7.65 -5.03
CA TYR A 53 -18.01 -8.08 -4.95
C TYR A 53 -17.81 -9.23 -3.95
N TYR A 54 -18.36 -9.10 -2.73
CA TYR A 54 -18.21 -10.14 -1.71
C TYR A 54 -19.01 -11.41 -2.03
N ALA A 55 -20.11 -11.30 -2.79
CA ALA A 55 -20.90 -12.45 -3.22
C ALA A 55 -20.26 -13.28 -4.36
N GLN A 56 -19.19 -12.79 -5.01
CA GLN A 56 -18.56 -13.47 -6.15
C GLN A 56 -17.85 -14.78 -5.78
N ASP A 57 -17.26 -14.84 -4.58
CA ASP A 57 -16.49 -16.00 -4.12
C ASP A 57 -16.69 -16.21 -2.62
N LEU A 58 -16.81 -17.48 -2.19
CA LEU A 58 -17.05 -17.84 -0.78
C LEU A 58 -15.95 -17.41 0.19
N TRP A 59 -14.73 -17.13 -0.32
CA TRP A 59 -13.62 -16.70 0.52
C TRP A 59 -13.68 -15.21 0.85
N ARG A 60 -14.31 -14.38 0.00
CA ARG A 60 -14.38 -12.93 0.19
C ARG A 60 -15.32 -12.61 1.35
N GLY A 61 -14.92 -11.71 2.23
CA GLY A 61 -15.71 -11.35 3.42
C GLY A 61 -15.62 -12.34 4.59
N SER A 62 -15.00 -13.50 4.38
CA SER A 62 -14.75 -14.48 5.44
C SER A 62 -13.55 -14.05 6.31
N ALA A 63 -13.73 -14.02 7.62
CA ALA A 63 -12.62 -13.71 8.55
C ALA A 63 -11.45 -14.69 8.41
N ASP A 64 -11.73 -15.98 8.16
CA ASP A 64 -10.69 -17.02 8.13
C ASP A 64 -9.91 -17.07 6.81
N LEU A 65 -10.53 -16.62 5.71
CA LEU A 65 -9.95 -16.75 4.36
C LEU A 65 -9.57 -15.40 3.73
N ASP A 66 -10.37 -14.36 3.93
CA ASP A 66 -10.08 -12.99 3.48
C ASP A 66 -9.16 -12.29 4.51
N GLY A 67 -9.48 -12.44 5.79
CA GLY A 67 -8.76 -11.81 6.89
C GLY A 67 -9.13 -10.34 7.11
N GLY A 68 -9.56 -9.63 6.06
CA GLY A 68 -10.02 -8.25 6.15
C GLY A 68 -9.42 -7.33 5.10
N ILE A 69 -9.98 -6.12 4.99
CA ILE A 69 -9.68 -5.24 3.86
C ILE A 69 -8.23 -4.73 3.83
N LEU A 70 -7.54 -4.70 4.99
CA LEU A 70 -6.11 -4.40 5.03
C LEU A 70 -5.24 -5.53 4.47
N TYR A 71 -5.66 -6.79 4.57
CA TYR A 71 -4.92 -7.92 4.00
C TYR A 71 -5.08 -8.02 2.49
N THR A 72 -6.28 -7.75 2.00
CA THR A 72 -6.66 -8.08 0.62
C THR A 72 -6.77 -6.86 -0.29
N GLN A 73 -7.40 -5.77 0.15
CA GLN A 73 -7.55 -4.57 -0.68
C GLN A 73 -6.37 -3.61 -0.51
N PHE A 74 -5.88 -3.44 0.73
CA PHE A 74 -4.97 -2.33 1.06
C PHE A 74 -3.57 -2.73 1.50
N SER A 75 -3.21 -4.01 1.41
CA SER A 75 -1.88 -4.50 1.82
C SER A 75 -0.74 -3.87 1.00
N HIS A 76 -0.98 -3.54 -0.26
CA HIS A 76 -0.02 -2.81 -1.08
C HIS A 76 0.23 -1.38 -0.61
N PHE A 77 -0.74 -0.70 0.00
CA PHE A 77 -0.54 0.66 0.53
C PHE A 77 0.33 0.62 1.79
N ILE A 78 0.10 -0.37 2.65
CA ILE A 78 0.95 -0.63 3.83
C ILE A 78 2.37 -0.99 3.40
N ASP A 79 2.51 -1.83 2.36
CA ASP A 79 3.81 -2.14 1.77
C ASP A 79 4.54 -0.88 1.28
N ILE A 80 3.87 0.01 0.55
CA ILE A 80 4.46 1.25 0.06
C ILE A 80 4.89 2.17 1.20
N LEU A 81 4.09 2.28 2.28
CA LEU A 81 4.49 3.04 3.47
C LEU A 81 5.79 2.49 4.06
N LEU A 82 5.86 1.19 4.32
CA LEU A 82 7.05 0.54 4.86
C LEU A 82 8.25 0.66 3.92
N TRP A 83 8.04 0.50 2.62
CA TRP A 83 9.11 0.53 1.62
C TRP A 83 9.69 1.93 1.43
N LEU A 84 8.88 2.98 1.50
CA LEU A 84 9.33 4.35 1.35
C LEU A 84 9.86 4.94 2.66
N LEU A 85 9.16 4.71 3.77
CA LEU A 85 9.36 5.44 5.04
C LEU A 85 9.98 4.59 6.16
N GLY A 86 10.21 3.30 5.91
CA GLY A 86 10.85 2.38 6.84
C GLY A 86 9.86 1.74 7.83
N ASP A 87 10.41 1.08 8.84
CA ASP A 87 9.61 0.36 9.85
C ASP A 87 8.74 1.33 10.64
N MET A 88 7.50 0.91 10.93
CA MET A 88 6.49 1.73 11.60
C MET A 88 5.78 0.94 12.69
N GLN A 89 5.18 1.67 13.63
CA GLN A 89 4.27 1.14 14.64
C GLN A 89 2.91 1.84 14.59
N ALA A 90 1.85 1.08 14.86
CA ALA A 90 0.53 1.63 15.09
C ALA A 90 0.42 2.26 16.49
N LEU A 91 0.00 3.52 16.56
CA LEU A 91 -0.21 4.24 17.81
C LEU A 91 -1.64 4.12 18.34
N GLY A 92 -2.61 3.96 17.43
CA GLY A 92 -4.03 3.93 17.74
C GLY A 92 -4.87 4.26 16.51
N GLY A 93 -6.18 4.30 16.67
CA GLY A 93 -7.09 4.57 15.56
C GLY A 93 -8.51 4.13 15.82
N TYR A 94 -9.26 3.98 14.73
CA TYR A 94 -10.66 3.61 14.73
C TYR A 94 -10.96 2.74 13.51
N ARG A 95 -11.73 1.66 13.66
CA ARG A 95 -12.22 0.84 12.55
C ARG A 95 -13.62 0.33 12.85
N THR A 96 -14.44 0.22 11.80
CA THR A 96 -15.86 -0.14 11.95
C THR A 96 -16.42 -0.75 10.66
N ASN A 97 -17.53 -1.47 10.78
CA ASN A 97 -18.32 -1.93 9.65
C ASN A 97 -19.66 -1.16 9.60
N THR A 98 -19.78 -0.30 8.60
CA THR A 98 -20.88 0.68 8.52
C THR A 98 -21.87 0.41 7.40
N GLN A 99 -21.44 -0.23 6.32
CA GLN A 99 -22.20 -0.48 5.10
C GLN A 99 -22.30 -1.96 4.75
N HIS A 100 -21.40 -2.80 5.29
CA HIS A 100 -21.30 -4.23 4.95
C HIS A 100 -21.74 -5.16 6.09
N GLN A 101 -22.67 -4.69 6.91
CA GLN A 101 -23.22 -5.46 8.02
C GLN A 101 -23.98 -6.69 7.49
N GLY A 102 -23.63 -7.87 7.99
CA GLY A 102 -24.18 -9.14 7.50
C GLY A 102 -23.61 -9.60 6.14
N VAL A 103 -22.67 -8.86 5.56
CA VAL A 103 -21.98 -9.22 4.29
C VAL A 103 -20.54 -9.67 4.57
N ILE A 104 -19.83 -8.95 5.44
CA ILE A 104 -18.44 -9.26 5.83
C ILE A 104 -18.31 -9.34 7.36
N ALA A 105 -17.30 -10.09 7.83
CA ALA A 105 -17.06 -10.32 9.26
C ALA A 105 -16.09 -9.30 9.92
N PHE A 106 -15.59 -8.33 9.17
CA PHE A 106 -14.54 -7.38 9.58
C PHE A 106 -14.91 -5.93 9.21
N GLU A 107 -14.00 -4.97 9.39
CA GLU A 107 -14.22 -3.55 9.06
C GLU A 107 -14.40 -3.30 7.56
N ASP A 108 -15.25 -2.33 7.21
CA ASP A 108 -15.30 -1.78 5.84
C ASP A 108 -14.62 -0.41 5.71
N GLN A 109 -14.17 0.15 6.84
CA GLN A 109 -13.37 1.36 6.91
C GLN A 109 -12.56 1.47 8.20
N GLY A 110 -11.50 2.27 8.13
CA GLY A 110 -10.75 2.66 9.31
C GLY A 110 -9.81 3.83 9.09
N LEU A 111 -9.31 4.35 10.22
CA LEU A 111 -8.29 5.38 10.34
C LEU A 111 -7.26 4.91 11.35
N VAL A 112 -5.99 4.91 10.97
CA VAL A 112 -4.88 4.46 11.82
C VAL A 112 -3.85 5.57 11.94
N GLN A 113 -3.40 5.82 13.17
CA GLN A 113 -2.25 6.66 13.47
C GLN A 113 -0.99 5.81 13.49
N LEU A 114 0.04 6.26 12.79
CA LEU A 114 1.28 5.53 12.57
C LEU A 114 2.47 6.40 12.95
N GLN A 115 3.53 5.77 13.47
CA GLN A 115 4.81 6.40 13.70
C GLN A 115 5.93 5.57 13.08
N ALA A 116 6.74 6.18 12.21
CA ALA A 116 7.94 5.57 11.68
C ALA A 116 9.07 5.56 12.72
N GLN A 117 9.99 4.60 12.59
CA GLN A 117 11.20 4.53 13.43
C GLN A 117 12.07 5.79 13.33
N SER A 118 11.99 6.51 12.20
CA SER A 118 12.64 7.81 12.00
C SER A 118 12.06 8.93 12.87
N GLY A 119 10.90 8.71 13.51
CA GLY A 119 10.15 9.70 14.28
C GLY A 119 9.03 10.39 13.48
N ALA A 120 8.95 10.19 12.16
CA ALA A 120 7.87 10.73 11.34
C ALA A 120 6.51 10.20 11.81
N ILE A 121 5.52 11.09 11.94
CA ILE A 121 4.16 10.72 12.32
C ILE A 121 3.21 10.82 11.14
N GLY A 122 2.18 10.00 11.09
CA GLY A 122 1.23 10.06 10.01
C GLY A 122 -0.04 9.29 10.28
N SER A 123 -0.90 9.26 9.27
CA SER A 123 -2.13 8.49 9.30
C SER A 123 -2.36 7.73 8.01
N MET A 124 -3.12 6.65 8.13
CA MET A 124 -3.68 5.92 7.00
C MET A 124 -5.19 5.84 7.17
N GLN A 125 -5.93 6.44 6.23
CA GLN A 125 -7.36 6.23 6.07
C GLN A 125 -7.59 5.18 4.98
N TYR A 126 -8.43 4.20 5.27
CA TYR A 126 -8.80 3.16 4.31
C TYR A 126 -10.29 2.87 4.35
N SER A 127 -10.90 2.63 3.19
CA SER A 127 -12.31 2.29 3.10
C SER A 127 -12.64 1.63 1.77
N VAL A 128 -13.55 0.65 1.82
CA VAL A 128 -14.16 0.04 0.62
C VAL A 128 -15.54 0.62 0.28
N ASN A 129 -15.95 1.69 0.98
CA ASN A 129 -17.29 2.26 0.89
C ASN A 129 -17.44 3.35 -0.20
N ALA A 130 -16.45 3.51 -1.09
CA ALA A 130 -16.61 4.44 -2.21
C ALA A 130 -17.79 4.01 -3.10
N VAL A 131 -18.45 4.98 -3.72
CA VAL A 131 -19.66 4.72 -4.51
C VAL A 131 -19.29 4.56 -5.99
N GLN A 132 -19.76 3.47 -6.60
CA GLN A 132 -19.67 3.12 -8.03
C GLN A 132 -18.26 2.91 -8.61
N ARG A 133 -17.21 3.51 -8.04
CA ARG A 133 -15.82 3.39 -8.52
C ARG A 133 -14.81 3.60 -7.41
N ASN A 134 -13.57 3.19 -7.66
CA ASN A 134 -12.46 3.56 -6.79
C ASN A 134 -12.27 5.09 -6.81
N ALA A 135 -12.11 5.69 -5.62
CA ALA A 135 -12.05 7.14 -5.46
C ALA A 135 -10.62 7.65 -5.36
N GLU A 136 -9.81 7.05 -4.49
CA GLU A 136 -8.48 7.58 -4.15
C GLU A 136 -7.51 6.48 -3.73
N GLY A 137 -6.26 6.63 -4.18
CA GLY A 137 -5.09 5.96 -3.65
C GLY A 137 -3.95 6.97 -3.63
N SER A 138 -3.69 7.61 -2.50
CA SER A 138 -2.77 8.74 -2.40
C SER A 138 -1.85 8.66 -1.18
N LEU A 139 -0.63 9.20 -1.34
CA LEU A 139 0.37 9.31 -0.28
C LEU A 139 1.02 10.69 -0.35
N ALA A 140 0.76 11.52 0.66
CA ALA A 140 1.48 12.77 0.88
C ALA A 140 2.64 12.56 1.87
N ILE A 141 3.81 13.10 1.56
CA ILE A 141 5.02 13.06 2.38
C ILE A 141 5.55 14.48 2.53
N TYR A 142 5.76 14.90 3.78
CA TYR A 142 6.26 16.22 4.13
C TYR A 142 7.61 16.05 4.83
N GLY A 143 8.66 16.54 4.19
CA GLY A 143 10.00 16.56 4.74
C GLY A 143 10.50 17.97 5.03
N SER A 144 11.64 18.06 5.70
CA SER A 144 12.24 19.33 6.11
C SER A 144 12.79 20.18 4.96
N LYS A 145 12.93 19.61 3.75
CA LYS A 145 13.49 20.29 2.56
C LYS A 145 12.59 20.22 1.33
N GLY A 146 11.50 19.46 1.39
CA GLY A 146 10.61 19.26 0.27
C GLY A 146 9.38 18.46 0.66
N MET A 147 8.44 18.37 -0.26
CA MET A 147 7.19 17.63 -0.06
C MET A 147 6.70 17.06 -1.38
N VAL A 148 5.94 15.97 -1.31
CA VAL A 148 5.35 15.33 -2.49
C VAL A 148 4.02 14.70 -2.13
N LYS A 149 3.08 14.71 -3.07
CA LYS A 149 1.89 13.86 -3.05
C LYS A 149 1.82 12.99 -4.29
N ILE A 150 1.86 11.69 -4.06
CA ILE A 150 1.44 10.68 -5.03
C ILE A 150 -0.08 10.57 -4.97
N GLY A 151 -0.75 10.54 -6.12
CA GLY A 151 -2.22 10.49 -6.20
C GLY A 151 -2.76 9.50 -7.22
N GLY A 152 -3.96 9.80 -7.72
CA GLY A 152 -4.75 8.91 -8.58
C GLY A 152 -5.55 7.88 -7.77
N GLN A 153 -6.03 6.84 -8.45
CA GLN A 153 -6.78 5.74 -7.80
C GLN A 153 -5.84 4.66 -7.24
N TYR A 154 -4.60 4.60 -7.74
CA TYR A 154 -3.68 3.49 -7.51
C TYR A 154 -2.23 3.94 -7.27
N LEU A 155 -2.00 5.15 -6.72
CA LEU A 155 -0.66 5.73 -6.57
C LEU A 155 0.05 5.87 -7.93
N ASN A 156 -0.65 6.43 -8.91
CA ASN A 156 -0.30 6.40 -10.33
C ASN A 156 -0.10 7.80 -10.96
N THR A 157 -0.19 8.86 -10.15
CA THR A 157 0.20 10.23 -10.52
C THR A 157 1.09 10.86 -9.45
N ILE A 158 1.85 11.89 -9.80
CA ILE A 158 2.32 12.89 -8.84
C ILE A 158 1.36 14.07 -8.95
N ASP A 159 0.60 14.33 -7.89
CA ASP A 159 -0.37 15.43 -7.86
C ASP A 159 0.34 16.77 -7.68
N TRP A 160 1.38 16.80 -6.84
CA TRP A 160 2.27 17.93 -6.65
C TRP A 160 3.58 17.48 -5.98
N ALA A 161 4.66 18.21 -6.24
CA ALA A 161 5.94 18.03 -5.55
C ALA A 161 6.69 19.37 -5.48
N VAL A 162 7.31 19.62 -4.33
CA VAL A 162 8.27 20.72 -4.14
C VAL A 162 9.60 20.12 -3.72
N ILE A 163 10.62 20.31 -4.56
CA ILE A 163 11.96 19.76 -4.40
C ILE A 163 12.95 20.90 -4.59
N ASP A 164 13.92 21.05 -3.68
CA ASP A 164 14.95 22.08 -3.75
C ASP A 164 14.39 23.53 -3.87
N GLY A 165 13.18 23.76 -3.36
CA GLY A 165 12.49 25.05 -3.39
C GLY A 165 11.70 25.32 -4.68
N GLU A 166 11.67 24.38 -5.62
CA GLU A 166 10.95 24.50 -6.89
C GLU A 166 9.75 23.55 -6.92
N GLU A 167 8.62 24.07 -7.42
CA GLU A 167 7.46 23.25 -7.73
C GLU A 167 7.71 22.52 -9.05
N LEU A 168 7.57 21.20 -9.03
CA LEU A 168 7.80 20.37 -10.21
C LEU A 168 6.48 20.18 -10.96
N ASP A 169 6.49 20.49 -12.25
CA ASP A 169 5.35 20.24 -13.14
C ASP A 169 5.33 18.77 -13.57
N TYR A 170 4.33 18.03 -13.08
CA TYR A 170 4.10 16.61 -13.36
C TYR A 170 2.87 16.36 -14.24
N ALA A 171 2.48 17.34 -15.07
CA ALA A 171 1.42 17.17 -16.05
C ALA A 171 1.67 15.91 -16.93
N ASN A 172 0.94 14.83 -16.63
CA ASN A 172 0.84 13.54 -17.36
C ASN A 172 1.89 12.44 -17.06
N THR A 173 1.90 11.89 -15.85
CA THR A 173 2.49 10.55 -15.59
C THR A 173 1.46 9.40 -15.54
N ASN A 174 0.23 9.63 -16.05
CA ASN A 174 -0.84 8.62 -16.04
C ASN A 174 -0.47 7.38 -16.86
N THR A 175 -0.43 6.24 -16.21
CA THR A 175 -0.31 4.92 -16.85
C THR A 175 -1.68 4.20 -16.73
N PRO A 176 -2.17 3.48 -17.76
CA PRO A 176 -3.50 2.86 -17.73
C PRO A 176 -3.68 1.79 -16.64
N ASN A 177 -4.89 1.73 -16.05
CA ASN A 177 -5.28 0.74 -15.03
C ASN A 177 -5.70 -0.60 -15.66
N HIS A 178 -5.62 -1.70 -14.89
CA HIS A 178 -6.09 -3.02 -15.34
C HIS A 178 -7.56 -3.26 -14.93
N GLN A 179 -8.36 -3.74 -15.89
CA GLN A 179 -9.78 -4.05 -15.68
C GLN A 179 -9.98 -5.55 -15.46
N TYR A 180 -10.49 -5.95 -14.30
CA TYR A 180 -10.86 -7.34 -14.00
C TYR A 180 -12.32 -7.64 -14.36
N GLY A 181 -12.85 -6.94 -15.37
CA GLY A 181 -14.25 -7.03 -15.79
C GLY A 181 -15.20 -6.26 -14.88
N PHE A 182 -15.53 -6.80 -13.71
CA PHE A 182 -16.56 -6.26 -12.80
C PHE A 182 -16.02 -5.30 -11.73
N TYR A 183 -14.70 -5.18 -11.57
CA TYR A 183 -14.05 -4.17 -10.73
C TYR A 183 -12.65 -3.82 -11.27
N GLU A 184 -12.15 -2.66 -10.86
CA GLU A 184 -10.78 -2.22 -11.15
C GLU A 184 -9.85 -2.52 -9.96
N GLY A 185 -8.73 -3.17 -10.25
CA GLY A 185 -7.67 -3.48 -9.28
C GLY A 185 -6.46 -2.55 -9.43
N SER A 186 -5.45 -2.72 -8.58
CA SER A 186 -4.21 -1.94 -8.72
C SER A 186 -3.48 -2.24 -10.03
N MET A 187 -2.65 -1.29 -10.45
CA MET A 187 -1.89 -1.33 -11.71
C MET A 187 -1.16 -2.66 -11.96
N SER A 188 -1.02 -3.02 -13.24
CA SER A 188 -0.37 -4.24 -13.68
C SER A 188 1.11 -4.02 -14.03
N HIS A 189 1.97 -4.16 -13.03
CA HIS A 189 3.43 -4.32 -13.22
C HIS A 189 3.89 -5.76 -12.89
N HIS A 190 3.00 -6.74 -13.10
CA HIS A 190 3.29 -8.15 -12.81
C HIS A 190 4.38 -8.72 -13.73
N ASP A 191 4.42 -8.25 -14.97
CA ASP A 191 5.51 -8.50 -15.92
C ASP A 191 6.87 -8.10 -15.33
N GLN A 192 6.97 -6.89 -14.76
CA GLN A 192 8.20 -6.41 -14.13
C GLN A 192 8.56 -7.19 -12.86
N VAL A 193 7.56 -7.65 -12.11
CA VAL A 193 7.79 -8.61 -11.01
C VAL A 193 8.39 -9.91 -11.53
N TYR A 194 7.87 -10.47 -12.64
CA TYR A 194 8.40 -11.69 -13.23
C TYR A 194 9.82 -11.51 -13.75
N ASP A 195 10.15 -10.37 -14.35
CA ASP A 195 11.51 -10.05 -14.78
C ASP A 195 12.50 -10.07 -13.60
N VAL A 196 12.11 -9.48 -12.46
CA VAL A 196 12.92 -9.51 -11.23
C VAL A 196 13.05 -10.92 -10.68
N VAL A 197 11.98 -11.72 -10.69
CA VAL A 197 12.02 -13.12 -10.23
C VAL A 197 12.93 -13.97 -11.13
N LEU A 198 12.82 -13.82 -12.45
CA LEU A 198 13.68 -14.52 -13.43
C LEU A 198 15.15 -14.12 -13.28
N ALA A 199 15.42 -12.83 -13.09
CA ALA A 199 16.75 -12.31 -12.80
C ALA A 199 17.31 -12.91 -11.50
N ALA A 200 16.51 -12.97 -10.44
CA ALA A 200 16.92 -13.55 -9.16
C ALA A 200 17.17 -15.05 -9.25
N TRP A 201 16.36 -15.77 -10.02
CA TRP A 201 16.57 -17.18 -10.30
C TRP A 201 17.89 -17.43 -11.06
N GLN A 202 18.32 -16.47 -11.87
CA GLN A 202 19.63 -16.46 -12.55
C GLN A 202 20.79 -15.96 -11.66
N GLY A 203 20.56 -15.72 -10.36
CA GLY A 203 21.58 -15.31 -9.40
C GLY A 203 21.83 -13.80 -9.31
N LYS A 204 20.99 -12.96 -9.93
CA LYS A 204 21.06 -11.50 -9.70
C LYS A 204 20.45 -11.13 -8.34
N PRO A 205 20.98 -10.10 -7.66
CA PRO A 205 20.40 -9.64 -6.40
C PRO A 205 18.99 -9.05 -6.63
N LEU A 206 18.09 -9.27 -5.68
CA LEU A 206 16.77 -8.65 -5.65
C LEU A 206 16.92 -7.18 -5.22
N SER A 207 16.57 -6.24 -6.11
CA SER A 207 16.68 -4.80 -5.83
C SER A 207 15.39 -4.16 -5.34
N VAL A 208 14.23 -4.69 -5.74
CA VAL A 208 12.90 -4.09 -5.47
C VAL A 208 12.02 -4.97 -4.58
N LEU A 209 12.26 -6.28 -4.55
CA LEU A 209 11.47 -7.25 -3.78
C LEU A 209 12.27 -7.80 -2.61
N SER A 210 11.66 -7.88 -1.44
CA SER A 210 12.23 -8.51 -0.26
C SER A 210 11.15 -9.32 0.46
N ASN A 211 11.49 -10.56 0.80
CA ASN A 211 10.62 -11.43 1.58
C ASN A 211 10.41 -10.92 3.01
N ASP A 212 11.42 -10.28 3.58
CA ASP A 212 11.34 -9.70 4.92
C ASP A 212 10.34 -8.54 4.93
N ASP A 213 10.25 -7.77 3.84
CA ASP A 213 9.27 -6.69 3.71
C ASP A 213 7.83 -7.21 3.71
N ALA A 214 7.59 -8.39 3.12
CA ALA A 214 6.28 -9.01 3.14
C ALA A 214 5.87 -9.41 4.57
N VAL A 215 6.80 -9.95 5.35
CA VAL A 215 6.57 -10.27 6.77
C VAL A 215 6.28 -8.99 7.55
N LYS A 216 7.03 -7.91 7.31
CA LYS A 216 6.79 -6.60 7.95
C LYS A 216 5.42 -6.01 7.60
N THR A 217 4.96 -6.16 6.37
CA THR A 217 3.61 -5.73 5.95
C THR A 217 2.54 -6.43 6.77
N VAL A 218 2.59 -7.77 6.84
CA VAL A 218 1.64 -8.56 7.62
C VAL A 218 1.74 -8.22 9.10
N ALA A 219 2.95 -8.10 9.64
CA ALA A 219 3.17 -7.77 11.05
C ALA A 219 2.55 -6.39 11.43
N LEU A 220 2.66 -5.39 10.55
CA LEU A 220 2.03 -4.09 10.80
C LEU A 220 0.50 -4.18 10.72
N ILE A 221 -0.07 -4.95 9.78
CA ILE A 221 -1.52 -5.19 9.74
C ILE A 221 -1.98 -5.86 11.04
N GLU A 222 -1.32 -6.93 11.47
CA GLU A 222 -1.62 -7.63 12.73
C GLU A 222 -1.54 -6.69 13.92
N GLN A 223 -0.51 -5.82 13.98
CA GLN A 223 -0.40 -4.81 15.02
C GLN A 223 -1.60 -3.86 15.02
N ILE A 224 -2.02 -3.37 13.85
CA ILE A 224 -3.21 -2.52 13.69
C ILE A 224 -4.45 -3.24 14.21
N MET A 225 -4.68 -4.49 13.79
CA MET A 225 -5.85 -5.28 14.18
C MET A 225 -5.90 -5.52 15.70
N GLN A 226 -4.75 -5.71 16.34
CA GLN A 226 -4.62 -5.94 17.78
C GLN A 226 -4.78 -4.65 18.61
N HIS A 227 -4.23 -3.53 18.15
CA HIS A 227 -4.26 -2.27 18.91
C HIS A 227 -5.58 -1.52 18.74
N ILE A 228 -6.30 -1.76 17.64
CA ILE A 228 -7.52 -1.03 17.29
C ILE A 228 -8.65 -2.05 17.17
N PRO A 229 -9.47 -2.24 18.23
CA PRO A 229 -10.58 -3.18 18.19
C PRO A 229 -11.67 -2.70 17.24
N LEU A 230 -12.31 -3.66 16.55
CA LEU A 230 -13.48 -3.40 15.72
C LEU A 230 -14.63 -2.87 16.59
N GLN A 231 -15.24 -1.78 16.13
CA GLN A 231 -16.37 -1.10 16.78
C GLN A 231 -17.70 -1.49 16.13
#